data_AF-A0A8T6DUX7-F1
#
_entry.id   AF-A0A8T6DUX7-F1
#
_cell.length_a   1.000
_cell.length_b   1.000
_cell.length_c   1.000
_cell.angle_alpha   90.00
_cell.angle_beta   90.00
_cell.angle_gamma   90.00
#
_symmetry.space_group_name_H-M   'P 1'
#
loop_
_entity.id
_entity.type
_entity.pdbx_description
1 polymer ?
#
loop_
_entity_poly.entity_id
_entity_poly.type
_entity_poly.pdbx_seq_one_letter_code
_entity_poly.pdbx_strand_id
1 'polypeptide(L)'
;MEWLGPRRDEFPPPSEYLDWKVNILGLIDPRMAAFFTAAPGSERIDLTEAVWGGVRTDGIPDLQFAPTLTPDEADYLEPRDRVFGVSINGEHRAYPLRIMNPHEMANDWLGGEPIALAY
;
A
#
# COMPACT_ATOMS: atom_id res chain seq x y z
N MET A 1 -14.18 -21.61 12.93
CA MET A 1 -14.63 -20.33 12.36
C MET A 1 -14.68 -20.55 10.86
N GLU A 2 -15.87 -20.48 10.25
CA GLU A 2 -16.06 -20.64 8.79
C GLU A 2 -16.11 -19.24 8.15
N TRP A 3 -15.34 -19.02 7.09
CA TRP A 3 -15.37 -17.77 6.34
C TRP A 3 -16.52 -17.84 5.33
N LEU A 4 -17.54 -17.00 5.51
CA LEU A 4 -18.77 -17.02 4.71
C LEU A 4 -18.69 -16.18 3.42
N GLY A 5 -17.58 -15.48 3.16
CA GLY A 5 -17.42 -14.65 1.96
C GLY A 5 -17.73 -15.35 0.62
N PRO A 6 -17.41 -16.64 0.41
CA PRO A 6 -17.75 -17.37 -0.83
C PRO A 6 -19.24 -17.67 -0.97
N ARG A 7 -20.01 -17.58 0.11
CA ARG A 7 -21.43 -17.96 0.19
C ARG A 7 -22.34 -16.74 0.27
N ARG A 8 -21.92 -15.63 -0.36
CA ARG A 8 -22.64 -14.35 -0.31
C ARG A 8 -24.06 -14.44 -0.86
N ASP A 9 -24.30 -15.28 -1.86
CA ASP A 9 -25.65 -15.49 -2.41
C ASP A 9 -26.59 -16.15 -1.39
N GLU A 10 -26.04 -16.96 -0.48
CA GLU A 10 -26.79 -17.58 0.60
C GLU A 10 -26.92 -16.67 1.83
N PHE A 11 -25.94 -15.78 2.04
CA PHE A 11 -25.85 -14.86 3.17
C PHE A 11 -25.56 -13.42 2.70
N PRO A 12 -26.52 -12.76 2.03
CA PRO A 12 -26.32 -11.39 1.58
C PRO A 12 -26.21 -10.47 2.80
N PRO A 13 -25.32 -9.47 2.75
CA PRO A 13 -25.27 -8.44 3.79
C PRO A 13 -26.58 -7.63 3.79
N PRO A 14 -26.98 -7.05 4.93
CA PRO A 14 -28.06 -6.08 4.98
C PRO A 14 -27.83 -4.91 4.01
N SER A 15 -28.91 -4.29 3.51
CA SER A 15 -28.85 -3.16 2.57
C SER A 15 -28.02 -1.98 3.11
N GLU A 16 -28.01 -1.79 4.42
CA GLU A 16 -27.34 -0.69 5.12
C GLU A 16 -25.90 -1.02 5.53
N TYR A 17 -25.41 -2.24 5.24
CA TYR A 17 -24.10 -2.70 5.70
C TYR A 17 -22.95 -1.80 5.22
N LEU A 18 -23.03 -1.34 3.97
CA LEU A 18 -21.99 -0.46 3.42
C LEU A 18 -22.00 0.90 4.11
N ASP A 19 -23.18 1.51 4.32
CA ASP A 19 -23.32 2.77 5.04
C ASP A 19 -22.80 2.66 6.47
N TRP A 20 -23.14 1.58 7.17
CA TRP A 20 -22.61 1.28 8.50
C TRP A 20 -21.07 1.19 8.49
N LYS A 21 -20.50 0.43 7.54
CA LYS A 21 -19.03 0.27 7.42
C LYS A 21 -18.36 1.61 7.16
N VAL A 22 -18.87 2.39 6.21
CA VAL A 22 -18.34 3.73 5.87
C VAL A 22 -18.36 4.65 7.08
N ASN A 23 -19.46 4.65 7.85
CA ASN A 23 -19.56 5.43 9.07
C ASN A 23 -18.50 5.00 10.10
N ILE A 24 -18.33 3.69 10.35
CA ILE A 24 -17.33 3.19 11.30
C ILE A 24 -15.91 3.55 10.86
N LEU A 25 -15.55 3.36 9.59
CA LEU A 25 -14.23 3.71 9.08
C LEU A 25 -13.98 5.22 9.10
N GLY A 26 -15.02 6.02 8.82
CA GLY A 26 -14.97 7.48 8.94
C GLY A 26 -14.70 7.98 10.36
N LEU A 27 -15.05 7.21 11.40
CA LEU A 27 -14.68 7.54 12.78
C LEU A 27 -13.18 7.35 13.07
N ILE A 28 -12.48 6.49 12.30
CA ILE A 28 -11.04 6.28 12.42
C ILE A 28 -10.28 7.39 11.70
N ASP A 29 -10.67 7.65 10.45
CA ASP A 29 -10.17 8.76 9.63
C ASP A 29 -11.29 9.21 8.66
N PRO A 30 -11.75 10.47 8.73
CA PRO A 30 -12.82 10.96 7.84
C PRO A 30 -12.52 10.78 6.34
N ARG A 31 -11.24 10.72 5.95
CA ARG A 31 -10.83 10.49 4.56
C ARG A 31 -11.14 9.09 4.07
N MET A 32 -11.27 8.10 4.98
CA MET A 32 -11.59 6.72 4.59
C MET A 32 -12.95 6.62 3.90
N ALA A 33 -13.91 7.48 4.26
CA ALA A 33 -15.22 7.50 3.61
C ALA A 33 -15.12 7.75 2.09
N ALA A 34 -14.11 8.52 1.65
CA ALA A 34 -13.89 8.81 0.23
C ALA A 34 -13.58 7.55 -0.59
N PHE A 35 -12.93 6.54 -0.01
CA PHE A 35 -12.61 5.28 -0.72
C PHE A 35 -13.84 4.44 -1.08
N PHE A 36 -14.98 4.70 -0.42
CA PHE A 36 -16.24 4.00 -0.67
C PHE A 36 -17.23 4.82 -1.49
N THR A 37 -16.84 6.02 -1.91
CA THR A 37 -17.60 6.78 -2.92
C THR A 37 -17.31 6.20 -4.30
N ALA A 38 -18.33 6.07 -5.14
CA ALA A 38 -18.23 5.36 -6.41
C ALA A 38 -17.27 6.07 -7.38
N ALA A 39 -16.03 5.59 -7.46
CA ALA A 39 -15.10 5.89 -8.54
C ALA A 39 -15.37 4.95 -9.74
N PRO A 40 -15.09 5.34 -10.99
CA PRO A 40 -15.19 4.43 -12.14
C PRO A 40 -14.38 3.15 -11.90
N GLY A 41 -15.00 1.97 -12.03
CA GLY A 41 -14.35 0.69 -11.76
C GLY A 41 -14.64 0.10 -10.38
N SER A 42 -15.20 0.89 -9.46
CA SER A 42 -15.59 0.41 -8.12
C SER A 42 -16.69 -0.64 -8.15
N GLU A 43 -17.47 -0.70 -9.24
CA GLU A 43 -18.49 -1.74 -9.46
C GLU A 43 -17.91 -3.17 -9.55
N ARG A 44 -16.59 -3.29 -9.77
CA ARG A 44 -15.88 -4.58 -9.82
C ARG A 44 -15.30 -5.02 -8.48
N ILE A 45 -15.38 -4.18 -7.46
CA ILE A 45 -14.79 -4.43 -6.14
C ILE A 45 -15.92 -4.73 -5.17
N ASP A 46 -15.84 -5.88 -4.50
CA ASP A 46 -16.74 -6.16 -3.39
C ASP A 46 -16.33 -5.35 -2.16
N LEU A 47 -16.98 -4.20 -1.96
CA LEU A 47 -16.71 -3.31 -0.81
C LEU A 47 -17.01 -3.99 0.54
N THR A 48 -17.71 -5.13 0.56
CA THR A 48 -17.91 -5.90 1.78
C THR A 48 -16.64 -6.61 2.24
N GLU A 49 -15.70 -6.90 1.33
CA GLU A 49 -14.39 -7.49 1.63
C GLU A 49 -13.34 -6.45 2.06
N ALA A 50 -13.59 -5.16 1.81
CA ALA A 50 -12.68 -4.10 2.25
C ALA A 50 -12.55 -4.07 3.78
N VAL A 51 -11.33 -4.14 4.29
CA VAL A 51 -11.02 -4.13 5.73
C VAL A 51 -10.02 -3.04 6.07
N TRP A 52 -10.04 -2.57 7.32
CA TRP A 52 -9.07 -1.60 7.81
C TRP A 52 -7.73 -2.28 8.14
N GLY A 53 -6.65 -1.78 7.54
CA GLY A 53 -5.28 -2.31 7.71
C GLY A 53 -4.56 -1.87 8.99
N GLY A 54 -5.21 -1.13 9.90
CA GLY A 54 -4.62 -0.75 11.20
C GLY A 54 -3.92 0.62 11.25
N VAL A 55 -3.86 1.35 10.13
CA VAL A 55 -3.30 2.71 10.05
C VAL A 55 -4.31 3.70 9.48
N ARG A 56 -4.16 4.99 9.80
CA ARG A 56 -4.94 6.06 9.17
C ARG A 56 -4.52 6.24 7.71
N THR A 57 -5.31 6.97 6.93
CA THR A 57 -4.91 7.33 5.57
C THR A 57 -3.57 8.08 5.62
N ASP A 58 -2.62 7.71 4.77
CA ASP A 58 -1.23 8.23 4.78
C ASP A 58 -0.49 8.05 6.11
N GLY A 59 -0.93 7.13 6.97
CA GLY A 59 -0.28 6.84 8.25
C GLY A 59 1.07 6.13 8.12
N ILE A 60 1.35 5.58 6.94
CA ILE A 60 2.64 5.02 6.54
C ILE A 60 3.19 5.98 5.48
N PRO A 61 4.16 6.83 5.84
CA PRO A 61 4.72 7.79 4.89
C PRO A 61 5.53 7.03 3.86
N ASP A 62 5.28 7.27 2.59
CA ASP A 62 6.06 6.71 1.50
C ASP A 62 7.38 7.45 1.31
N LEU A 63 8.32 6.81 0.62
CA LEU A 63 9.56 7.47 0.20
C LEU A 63 9.32 8.23 -1.09
N GLN A 64 9.64 9.52 -1.08
CA GLN A 64 9.49 10.43 -2.22
C GLN A 64 10.85 11.00 -2.59
N PHE A 65 11.42 10.54 -3.72
CA PHE A 65 12.75 10.96 -4.21
C PHE A 65 13.81 10.99 -3.11
N ALA A 66 13.85 9.92 -2.31
CA ALA A 66 14.69 9.86 -1.12
C ALA A 66 16.18 9.98 -1.50
N PRO A 67 17.01 10.65 -0.69
CA PRO A 67 18.44 10.74 -0.92
C PRO A 67 19.07 9.36 -1.05
N THR A 68 19.97 9.20 -2.02
CA THR A 68 20.66 7.94 -2.28
C THR A 68 22.10 8.02 -1.83
N LEU A 69 22.63 6.89 -1.35
CA LEU A 69 24.03 6.73 -1.01
C LEU A 69 24.74 5.90 -2.07
N THR A 70 26.03 6.15 -2.26
CA THR A 70 26.90 5.22 -2.98
C THR A 70 27.14 3.95 -2.15
N PRO A 71 27.59 2.84 -2.75
CA PRO A 71 27.88 1.61 -2.01
C PRO A 71 28.90 1.82 -0.87
N ASP A 72 29.93 2.66 -1.08
CA ASP A 72 30.98 2.90 -0.08
C ASP A 72 30.48 3.74 1.11
N GLU A 73 29.45 4.57 0.91
CA GLU A 73 28.82 5.38 1.97
C GLU A 73 27.78 4.59 2.78
N ALA A 74 27.35 3.43 2.30
CA ALA A 74 26.27 2.65 2.90
C ALA A 74 26.76 1.72 4.04
N ASP A 75 27.47 2.30 5.01
CA ASP A 75 28.10 1.59 6.14
C ASP A 75 27.12 0.86 7.09
N TYR A 76 25.85 1.23 7.05
CA TYR A 76 24.76 0.62 7.78
C TYR A 76 24.32 -0.76 7.22
N LEU A 77 24.77 -1.16 6.02
CA LEU A 77 24.46 -2.46 5.38
C LEU A 77 25.41 -3.58 5.80
N GLU A 78 24.82 -4.69 6.25
CA GLU A 78 25.54 -5.94 6.42
C GLU A 78 25.52 -6.80 5.14
N PRO A 79 26.50 -7.69 4.91
CA PRO A 79 26.55 -8.53 3.70
C PRO A 79 25.33 -9.44 3.46
N ARG A 80 24.50 -9.68 4.48
CA ARG A 80 23.28 -10.50 4.39
C ARG A 80 21.99 -9.68 4.40
N ASP A 81 22.09 -8.35 4.48
CA ASP A 81 20.91 -7.50 4.39
C ASP A 81 20.24 -7.67 3.02
N ARG A 82 18.90 -7.77 3.06
CA ARG A 82 18.10 -7.89 1.85
C ARG A 82 17.86 -6.51 1.26
N VAL A 83 17.89 -6.44 -0.06
CA VAL A 83 17.58 -5.23 -0.85
C VAL A 83 16.67 -5.61 -2.00
N PHE A 84 15.86 -4.68 -2.46
CA PHE A 84 15.26 -4.73 -3.80
C PHE A 84 16.22 -4.06 -4.77
N GLY A 85 16.77 -4.81 -5.71
CA GLY A 85 17.60 -4.26 -6.79
C GLY A 85 16.71 -3.89 -7.98
N VAL A 86 16.81 -2.64 -8.45
CA VAL A 86 16.12 -2.17 -9.65
C VAL A 86 17.16 -1.74 -10.68
N SER A 87 16.99 -2.20 -11.93
CA SER A 87 17.87 -1.88 -13.05
C SER A 87 17.04 -1.41 -14.23
N ILE A 88 17.20 -0.15 -14.66
CA ILE A 88 16.46 0.45 -15.77
C ILE A 88 17.43 1.27 -16.61
N ASN A 89 17.45 1.05 -17.93
CA ASN A 89 18.26 1.79 -18.90
C ASN A 89 19.76 1.93 -18.51
N GLY A 90 20.33 0.93 -17.83
CA GLY A 90 21.72 0.91 -17.40
C GLY A 90 22.01 1.63 -16.07
N GLU A 91 20.99 2.24 -15.44
CA GLU A 91 21.07 2.73 -14.07
C GLU A 91 20.59 1.65 -13.09
N HIS A 92 21.27 1.59 -11.95
CA HIS A 92 21.04 0.58 -10.92
C HIS A 92 20.84 1.24 -9.56
N ARG A 93 19.84 0.79 -8.81
CA ARG A 93 19.59 1.24 -7.43
C ARG A 93 19.19 0.07 -6.55
N ALA A 94 19.63 0.10 -5.30
CA ALA A 94 19.24 -0.84 -4.27
C ALA A 94 18.37 -0.12 -3.22
N TYR A 95 17.22 -0.71 -2.90
CA TYR A 95 16.31 -0.24 -1.86
C TYR A 95 16.37 -1.24 -0.69
N PRO A 96 17.05 -0.92 0.42
CA PRO A 96 17.18 -1.85 1.53
C PRO A 96 15.84 -2.19 2.15
N LEU A 97 15.60 -3.49 2.37
CA LEU A 97 14.35 -3.98 2.93
C LEU A 97 14.03 -3.36 4.28
N ARG A 98 15.03 -3.15 5.14
CA ARG A 98 14.81 -2.51 6.45
C ARG A 98 14.41 -1.04 6.38
N ILE A 99 14.66 -0.37 5.26
CA ILE A 99 14.16 0.98 4.99
C ILE A 99 12.79 0.89 4.33
N MET A 100 12.60 -0.03 3.37
CA MET A 100 11.29 -0.22 2.73
C MET A 100 10.22 -0.72 3.70
N ASN A 101 10.54 -1.59 4.66
CA ASN A 101 9.58 -2.18 5.60
C ASN A 101 8.66 -1.16 6.28
N PRO A 102 9.17 -0.10 6.92
CA PRO A 102 8.31 0.90 7.55
C PRO A 102 7.67 1.91 6.59
N HIS A 103 8.05 1.91 5.31
CA HIS A 103 7.59 2.88 4.31
C HIS A 103 6.67 2.28 3.24
N GLU A 104 6.77 0.97 2.98
CA GLU A 104 5.98 0.13 2.06
C GLU A 104 5.97 0.56 0.57
N MET A 105 6.38 1.79 0.27
CA MET A 105 6.39 2.38 -1.06
C MET A 105 7.58 3.32 -1.24
N ALA A 106 8.19 3.30 -2.42
CA ALA A 106 9.16 4.29 -2.89
C ALA A 106 8.81 4.79 -4.29
N ASN A 107 8.59 6.09 -4.41
CA ASN A 107 8.40 6.80 -5.67
C ASN A 107 9.71 7.50 -6.06
N ASP A 108 10.21 7.22 -7.26
CA ASP A 108 11.56 7.62 -7.68
C ASP A 108 11.66 7.84 -9.20
N TRP A 109 12.81 8.36 -9.65
CA TRP A 109 13.25 8.38 -11.05
C TRP A 109 14.53 7.57 -11.20
N LEU A 110 14.54 6.63 -12.15
CA LEU A 110 15.69 5.79 -12.43
C LEU A 110 15.80 5.51 -13.93
N GLY A 111 16.98 5.71 -14.51
CA GLY A 111 17.21 5.46 -15.93
C GLY A 111 16.31 6.31 -16.84
N GLY A 112 15.90 7.50 -16.39
CA GLY A 112 15.00 8.39 -17.11
C GLY A 112 13.50 8.04 -17.02
N GLU A 113 13.12 7.02 -16.25
CA GLU A 113 11.73 6.59 -16.08
C GLU A 113 11.24 6.85 -14.64
N PRO A 114 9.99 7.32 -14.45
CA PRO A 114 9.37 7.35 -13.14
C PRO A 114 9.02 5.92 -12.69
N ILE A 115 9.33 5.59 -11.45
CA ILE A 115 9.03 4.28 -10.86
C ILE A 115 8.31 4.41 -9.53
N ALA A 116 7.46 3.41 -9.26
CA ALA A 116 6.86 3.16 -7.96
C ALA A 116 7.21 1.72 -7.55
N LEU A 117 7.92 1.56 -6.43
CA LEU A 117 8.26 0.27 -5.86
C LEU A 117 7.40 0.07 -4.60
N ALA A 118 6.50 -0.91 -4.65
CA ALA A 118 5.68 -1.34 -3.52
C ALA A 118 6.16 -2.71 -3.00
N TYR A 119 6.12 -2.93 -1.68
CA TYR A 119 6.55 -4.17 -1.03
C TYR A 119 5.49 -4.72 -0.05
#